data_AF-A0AAW0Y1Z2-F1
#
_entry.id   AF-A0AAW0Y1Z2-F1
#
_cell.length_a   1.000
_cell.length_b   1.000
_cell.length_c   1.000
_cell.angle_alpha   90.00
_cell.angle_beta   90.00
_cell.angle_gamma   90.00
#
_symmetry.space_group_name_H-M   'P 1'
#
loop_
_entity.id
_entity.type
_entity.pdbx_description
1 polymer ?
#
loop_
_entity_poly.entity_id
_entity_poly.type
_entity_poly.pdbx_seq_one_letter_code
_entity_poly.pdbx_strand_id
1 'polypeptide(L)'
;MWKDVLHNMLYFMHDLLPAAINKTNWTKDDIDKAASWAAYCERAARKFQNSNMDIALSCISKQSQWVLVLHDLQNARQLLLSLLMQNQLLDASVKEHVQQVTHTLLGADVLATLNKQVAQQEDFYKQVLHRMKETVDDEMQKKLEIRLILETANYSGPRQVQDCLDKMVMQPGGLSKILETVNLDDMGSAKENVNLSLQIIAWLEGVLHHPQDWRQHRRVVRDLCTLSSSLLCEILSSCPNIFKMVLLILNTEVQKLEPYYCAEGCSWMPKNPATSILSYQDLVCVYASILQNKLLAAHVHVTVCDWCLEDGGSTWTDIIKDANLKKKGKVDNSLISRKSNSDSN
;
A
#
# COMPACT_ATOMS: atom_id res chain seq x y z
N MET A 1 -17.14 -8.96 32.86
CA MET A 1 -16.25 -10.12 33.06
C MET A 1 -15.65 -10.65 31.76
N TRP A 2 -16.40 -11.23 30.79
CA TRP A 2 -15.78 -11.67 29.51
C TRP A 2 -15.40 -10.49 28.59
N LYS A 3 -16.13 -9.38 28.65
CA LYS A 3 -15.81 -8.15 27.89
C LYS A 3 -14.46 -7.54 28.28
N ASP A 4 -14.12 -7.56 29.57
CA ASP A 4 -12.84 -7.04 30.09
C ASP A 4 -11.67 -7.93 29.66
N VAL A 5 -11.89 -9.25 29.65
CA VAL A 5 -10.93 -10.24 29.13
C VAL A 5 -10.72 -10.04 27.63
N LEU A 6 -11.81 -9.87 26.87
CA LEU A 6 -11.74 -9.58 25.44
C LEU A 6 -10.98 -8.29 25.16
N HIS A 7 -11.22 -7.22 25.92
CA HIS A 7 -10.49 -5.96 25.78
C HIS A 7 -8.98 -6.14 25.97
N ASN A 8 -8.56 -6.89 26.99
CA ASN A 8 -7.15 -7.17 27.24
C ASN A 8 -6.50 -8.05 26.18
N MET A 9 -7.25 -8.99 25.58
CA MET A 9 -6.80 -9.78 24.43
C MET A 9 -6.68 -8.91 23.18
N LEU A 10 -7.61 -7.98 22.96
CA LEU A 10 -7.54 -7.03 21.85
C LEU A 10 -6.34 -6.10 22.00
N TYR A 11 -6.06 -5.59 23.21
CA TYR A 11 -4.83 -4.82 23.47
C TYR A 11 -3.57 -5.63 23.12
N PHE A 12 -3.53 -6.91 23.51
CA PHE A 12 -2.41 -7.77 23.15
C PHE A 12 -2.24 -7.89 21.63
N MET A 13 -3.33 -8.15 20.91
CA MET A 13 -3.29 -8.36 19.46
C MET A 13 -3.06 -7.09 18.65
N HIS A 14 -3.61 -5.96 19.08
CA HIS A 14 -3.62 -4.72 18.29
C HIS A 14 -2.54 -3.72 18.68
N ASP A 15 -1.99 -3.82 19.89
CA ASP A 15 -0.97 -2.90 20.40
C ASP A 15 0.34 -3.61 20.70
N LEU A 16 0.33 -4.69 21.50
CA LEU A 16 1.56 -5.37 21.93
C LEU A 16 2.24 -6.17 20.81
N LEU A 17 1.51 -7.00 20.06
CA LEU A 17 2.10 -7.78 18.96
C LEU A 17 2.65 -6.88 17.84
N PRO A 18 1.97 -5.82 17.40
CA PRO A 18 2.56 -4.87 16.44
C PRO A 18 3.77 -4.12 17.02
N ALA A 19 3.73 -3.73 18.30
CA ALA A 19 4.86 -3.08 18.95
C ALA A 19 6.09 -4.01 19.04
N ALA A 20 5.91 -5.32 19.17
CA ALA A 20 7.00 -6.29 19.22
C ALA A 20 7.88 -6.24 17.96
N ILE A 21 7.29 -5.84 16.83
CA ILE A 21 7.98 -5.77 15.54
C ILE A 21 8.50 -4.35 15.25
N ASN A 22 7.73 -3.33 15.60
CA ASN A 22 7.96 -1.97 15.10
C ASN A 22 8.62 -1.03 16.12
N LYS A 23 8.53 -1.32 17.41
CA LYS A 23 9.09 -0.45 18.44
C LYS A 23 10.59 -0.73 18.58
N THR A 24 11.39 0.34 18.55
CA THR A 24 12.85 0.27 18.69
C THR A 24 13.30 0.33 20.15
N ASN A 25 12.55 1.06 20.99
CA ASN A 25 12.93 1.38 22.36
C ASN A 25 12.35 0.38 23.38
N TRP A 26 12.50 -0.91 23.14
CA TRP A 26 12.09 -1.93 24.12
C TRP A 26 13.06 -1.95 25.30
N THR A 27 12.50 -1.95 26.51
CA THR A 27 13.28 -2.21 27.73
C THR A 27 13.13 -3.67 28.16
N LYS A 28 14.05 -4.17 29.00
CA LYS A 28 13.93 -5.51 29.60
C LYS A 28 12.61 -5.67 30.37
N ASP A 29 12.25 -4.64 31.14
CA ASP A 29 10.98 -4.57 31.87
C ASP A 29 9.77 -4.63 30.94
N ASP A 30 9.81 -3.97 29.78
CA ASP A 30 8.73 -4.02 28.80
C ASP A 30 8.56 -5.45 28.27
N ILE A 31 9.66 -6.16 27.98
CA ILE A 31 9.62 -7.55 27.50
C ILE A 31 8.99 -8.46 28.56
N ASP A 32 9.40 -8.33 29.82
CA ASP A 32 8.89 -9.18 30.91
C ASP A 32 7.39 -8.94 31.16
N LYS A 33 6.95 -7.67 31.07
CA LYS A 33 5.53 -7.30 31.13
C LYS A 33 4.76 -7.84 29.94
N ALA A 34 5.28 -7.72 28.72
CA ALA A 34 4.64 -8.22 27.51
C ALA A 34 4.52 -9.76 27.54
N ALA A 35 5.54 -10.47 28.01
CA ALA A 35 5.52 -11.92 28.19
C ALA A 35 4.49 -12.35 29.27
N SER A 36 4.38 -11.58 30.36
CA SER A 36 3.35 -11.79 31.38
C SER A 36 1.93 -11.56 30.83
N TRP A 37 1.78 -10.57 29.96
CA TRP A 37 0.52 -10.26 29.28
C TRP A 37 0.13 -11.36 28.28
N ALA A 38 1.10 -11.87 27.52
CA ALA A 38 0.91 -13.02 26.66
C ALA A 38 0.47 -14.26 27.47
N ALA A 39 1.09 -14.54 28.61
CA ALA A 39 0.69 -15.62 29.52
C ALA A 39 -0.73 -15.44 30.08
N TYR A 40 -1.17 -14.19 30.29
CA TYR A 40 -2.56 -13.89 30.63
C TYR A 40 -3.49 -14.27 29.47
N CYS A 41 -3.14 -13.88 28.24
CA CYS A 41 -3.92 -14.18 27.05
C CYS A 41 -4.06 -15.69 26.80
N GLU A 42 -2.99 -16.47 26.97
CA GLU A 42 -3.03 -17.95 26.88
C GLU A 42 -4.01 -18.56 27.88
N ARG A 43 -3.96 -18.12 29.14
CA ARG A 43 -4.87 -18.62 30.19
C ARG A 43 -6.32 -18.26 29.90
N ALA A 44 -6.55 -17.03 29.44
CA ALA A 44 -7.88 -16.57 29.05
C ALA A 44 -8.40 -17.34 27.82
N ALA A 45 -7.57 -17.57 26.81
CA ALA A 45 -7.95 -18.32 25.61
C ALA A 45 -8.39 -19.75 25.95
N ARG A 46 -7.64 -20.44 26.82
CA ARG A 46 -8.00 -21.79 27.31
C ARG A 46 -9.28 -21.77 28.15
N LYS A 47 -9.46 -20.78 29.02
CA LYS A 47 -10.63 -20.68 29.90
C LYS A 47 -11.94 -20.49 29.13
N PHE A 48 -11.88 -19.86 27.97
CA PHE A 48 -13.07 -19.41 27.24
C PHE A 48 -13.22 -20.04 25.84
N GLN A 49 -12.49 -21.11 25.57
CA GLN A 49 -12.42 -21.83 24.29
C GLN A 49 -13.78 -22.27 23.73
N ASN A 50 -14.81 -22.41 24.56
CA ASN A 50 -16.18 -22.81 24.18
C ASN A 50 -17.25 -21.78 24.56
N SER A 51 -16.92 -20.48 24.50
CA SER A 51 -17.82 -19.40 24.94
C SER A 51 -18.13 -18.40 23.82
N ASN A 52 -19.10 -17.52 24.05
CA ASN A 52 -19.46 -16.41 23.15
C ASN A 52 -18.27 -15.49 22.78
N MET A 53 -17.14 -15.59 23.49
CA MET A 53 -15.93 -14.86 23.15
C MET A 53 -15.24 -15.40 21.89
N ASP A 54 -15.37 -16.69 21.56
CA ASP A 54 -14.83 -17.26 20.32
C ASP A 54 -15.59 -16.72 19.10
N ILE A 55 -16.91 -16.68 19.19
CA ILE A 55 -17.77 -16.05 18.19
C ILE A 55 -17.40 -14.57 18.03
N ALA A 56 -17.27 -13.83 19.14
CA ALA A 56 -16.90 -12.41 19.11
C ALA A 56 -15.51 -12.17 18.49
N LEU A 57 -14.51 -12.97 18.84
CA LEU A 57 -13.17 -12.90 18.26
C LEU A 57 -13.18 -13.24 16.76
N SER A 58 -13.94 -14.25 16.34
CA SER A 58 -14.11 -14.59 14.91
C SER A 58 -14.80 -13.47 14.11
N CYS A 59 -15.74 -12.76 14.74
CA CYS A 59 -16.42 -11.62 14.12
C CYS A 59 -15.48 -10.42 13.98
N ILE A 60 -14.62 -10.17 14.97
CA ILE A 60 -13.63 -9.09 14.95
C ILE A 60 -12.50 -9.41 13.97
N SER A 61 -12.00 -10.65 13.93
CA SER A 61 -10.93 -11.04 12.99
C SER A 61 -11.36 -10.91 11.52
N LYS A 62 -12.63 -11.18 11.20
CA LYS A 62 -13.21 -10.92 9.87
C LYS A 62 -13.19 -9.44 9.47
N GLN A 63 -13.20 -8.52 10.43
CA GLN A 63 -13.19 -7.08 10.18
C GLN A 63 -11.78 -6.47 10.18
N SER A 64 -10.83 -7.07 10.89
CA SER A 64 -9.56 -6.42 11.21
C SER A 64 -8.36 -6.86 10.36
N GLN A 65 -8.54 -7.66 9.30
CA GLN A 65 -7.48 -8.20 8.40
C GLN A 65 -6.34 -9.00 9.08
N TRP A 66 -6.27 -9.04 10.41
CA TRP A 66 -5.40 -9.90 11.19
C TRP A 66 -6.09 -11.26 11.37
N VAL A 67 -5.57 -12.28 10.69
CA VAL A 67 -5.92 -13.69 10.93
C VAL A 67 -5.13 -14.16 12.15
N LEU A 68 -5.50 -13.69 13.34
CA LEU A 68 -5.14 -14.38 14.58
C LEU A 68 -6.41 -15.04 15.12
N VAL A 69 -6.45 -16.37 15.01
CA VAL A 69 -7.54 -17.18 15.54
C VAL A 69 -7.31 -17.35 17.05
N LEU A 70 -8.35 -17.71 17.81
CA LEU A 70 -8.24 -18.02 19.25
C LEU A 70 -7.14 -19.06 19.55
N HIS A 71 -6.83 -19.93 18.57
CA HIS A 71 -5.71 -20.86 18.57
C HIS A 71 -4.34 -20.17 18.72
N ASP A 72 -4.13 -19.00 18.10
CA ASP A 72 -2.86 -18.29 18.17
C ASP A 72 -2.66 -17.64 19.54
N LEU A 73 -3.75 -17.23 20.20
CA LEU A 73 -3.73 -16.76 21.59
C LEU A 73 -3.40 -17.90 22.57
N GLN A 74 -3.61 -19.17 22.22
CA GLN A 74 -3.19 -20.30 23.07
C GLN A 74 -1.67 -20.46 23.13
N ASN A 75 -0.96 -19.89 22.16
CA ASN A 75 0.50 -19.85 22.04
C ASN A 75 1.03 -18.40 22.02
N ALA A 76 0.34 -17.47 22.70
CA ALA A 76 0.62 -16.05 22.63
C ALA A 76 2.07 -15.67 23.02
N ARG A 77 2.69 -16.38 23.98
CA ARG A 77 4.10 -16.12 24.34
C ARG A 77 5.06 -16.52 23.23
N GLN A 78 4.80 -17.65 22.57
CA GLN A 78 5.61 -18.09 21.43
C GLN A 78 5.51 -17.08 20.29
N LEU A 79 4.30 -16.62 19.98
CA LEU A 79 4.08 -15.60 18.96
C LEU A 79 4.77 -14.27 19.29
N LEU A 80 4.63 -13.77 20.52
CA LEU A 80 5.28 -12.52 20.92
C LEU A 80 6.81 -12.61 20.83
N LEU A 81 7.38 -13.68 21.38
CA LEU A 81 8.83 -13.86 21.45
C LEU A 81 9.43 -14.14 20.07
N SER A 82 8.70 -14.83 19.17
CA SER A 82 9.14 -14.99 17.78
C SER A 82 9.22 -13.66 17.05
N LEU A 83 8.22 -12.78 17.25
CA LEU A 83 8.20 -11.46 16.62
C LEU A 83 9.29 -10.54 17.18
N LEU A 84 9.52 -10.55 18.49
CA LEU A 84 10.64 -9.83 19.11
C LEU A 84 11.99 -10.34 18.59
N MET A 85 12.15 -11.65 18.41
CA MET A 85 13.39 -12.24 17.87
C MET A 85 13.67 -11.84 16.41
N GLN A 86 12.61 -11.61 15.62
CA GLN A 86 12.68 -11.17 14.23
C GLN A 86 12.87 -9.65 14.10
N ASN A 87 12.65 -8.89 15.16
CA ASN A 87 12.80 -7.44 15.15
C ASN A 87 14.29 -7.05 15.07
N GLN A 88 14.71 -6.57 13.90
CA GLN A 88 16.09 -6.14 13.64
C GLN A 88 16.45 -4.79 14.29
N LEU A 89 15.45 -4.07 14.80
CA LEU A 89 15.63 -2.74 15.41
C LEU A 89 15.90 -2.82 16.91
N LEU A 90 15.92 -4.02 17.50
CA LEU A 90 16.27 -4.20 18.91
C LEU A 90 17.77 -4.07 19.14
N ASP A 91 18.12 -3.35 20.20
CA ASP A 91 19.48 -3.31 20.70
C ASP A 91 19.98 -4.71 21.07
N ALA A 92 21.28 -4.96 20.91
CA ALA A 92 21.89 -6.27 21.17
C ALA A 92 21.60 -6.79 22.60
N SER A 93 21.67 -5.90 23.60
CA SER A 93 21.40 -6.23 25.01
C SER A 93 19.95 -6.62 25.28
N VAL A 94 19.02 -6.11 24.47
CA VAL A 94 17.59 -6.41 24.53
C VAL A 94 17.32 -7.72 23.79
N LYS A 95 17.95 -7.93 22.63
CA LYS A 95 17.86 -9.18 21.87
C LYS A 95 18.39 -10.39 22.66
N GLU A 96 19.49 -10.22 23.40
CA GLU A 96 19.98 -11.24 24.34
C GLU A 96 18.96 -11.53 25.45
N HIS A 97 18.31 -10.50 25.98
CA HIS A 97 17.25 -10.68 26.98
C HIS A 97 16.05 -11.45 26.41
N VAL A 98 15.63 -11.15 25.18
CA VAL A 98 14.57 -11.91 24.48
C VAL A 98 14.97 -13.39 24.33
N GLN A 99 16.23 -13.68 23.97
CA GLN A 99 16.73 -15.07 23.88
C GLN A 99 16.70 -15.77 25.24
N GLN A 100 17.13 -15.10 26.32
CA GLN A 100 17.08 -15.64 27.68
C GLN A 100 15.65 -15.93 28.13
N VAL A 101 14.72 -14.99 27.89
CA VAL A 101 13.30 -15.17 28.20
C VAL A 101 12.69 -16.30 27.37
N THR A 102 13.04 -16.40 26.08
CA THR A 102 12.60 -17.50 25.20
C THR A 102 13.09 -18.84 25.70
N HIS A 103 14.38 -18.96 26.03
CA HIS A 103 14.95 -20.17 26.61
C HIS A 103 14.22 -20.57 27.91
N THR A 104 13.97 -19.60 28.78
CA THR A 104 13.37 -19.83 30.10
C THR A 104 11.90 -20.22 30.00
N LEU A 105 11.13 -19.58 29.12
CA LEU A 105 9.68 -19.74 29.05
C LEU A 105 9.20 -20.80 28.06
N LEU A 106 9.95 -21.03 26.98
CA LEU A 106 9.57 -21.92 25.88
C LEU A 106 10.55 -23.09 25.68
N GLY A 107 11.72 -23.05 26.33
CA GLY A 107 12.72 -24.10 26.27
C GLY A 107 13.74 -23.92 25.14
N ALA A 108 14.83 -24.69 25.24
CA ALA A 108 15.96 -24.63 24.32
C ALA A 108 15.60 -25.04 22.88
N ASP A 109 14.69 -26.01 22.70
CA ASP A 109 14.31 -26.52 21.38
C ASP A 109 13.54 -25.47 20.55
N VAL A 110 12.65 -24.72 21.21
CA VAL A 110 11.91 -23.62 20.57
C VAL A 110 12.85 -22.48 20.22
N LEU A 111 13.78 -22.13 21.12
CA LEU A 111 14.81 -21.13 20.84
C LEU A 111 15.70 -21.53 19.66
N ALA A 112 16.14 -22.79 19.59
CA ALA A 112 16.94 -23.30 18.49
C ALA A 112 16.19 -23.22 17.15
N THR A 113 14.90 -23.55 17.15
CA THR A 113 14.03 -23.46 15.97
C THR A 113 13.84 -22.00 15.53
N LEU A 114 13.58 -21.09 16.46
CA LEU A 114 13.45 -19.66 16.17
C LEU A 114 14.75 -19.06 15.67
N ASN A 115 15.89 -19.37 16.29
CA ASN A 115 17.20 -18.93 15.83
C ASN A 115 17.50 -19.45 14.42
N LYS A 116 17.11 -20.69 14.09
CA LYS A 116 17.23 -21.22 12.74
C LYS A 116 16.35 -20.45 11.74
N GLN A 117 15.12 -20.12 12.11
CA GLN A 117 14.23 -19.32 11.25
C GLN A 117 14.78 -17.91 11.03
N VAL A 118 15.23 -17.23 12.08
CA VAL A 118 15.86 -15.91 11.98
C VAL A 118 17.13 -15.97 11.13
N ALA A 119 17.98 -16.97 11.33
CA ALA A 119 19.19 -17.16 10.52
C ALA A 119 18.88 -17.46 9.05
N GLN A 120 17.84 -18.26 8.76
CA GLN A 120 17.37 -18.51 7.39
C GLN A 120 16.85 -17.24 6.73
N GLN A 121 16.16 -16.39 7.49
CA GLN A 121 15.68 -15.09 7.02
C GLN A 121 16.88 -14.17 6.74
N GLU A 122 17.84 -14.07 7.66
CA GLU A 122 19.09 -13.30 7.50
C GLU A 122 19.94 -13.80 6.31
N ASP A 123 20.04 -15.10 6.10
CA ASP A 123 20.77 -15.68 4.96
C ASP A 123 20.04 -15.48 3.64
N PHE A 124 18.71 -15.59 3.62
CA PHE A 124 17.91 -15.19 2.47
C PHE A 124 18.16 -13.71 2.13
N TYR A 125 18.15 -12.82 3.13
CA TYR A 125 18.48 -11.42 2.95
C TYR A 125 19.89 -11.19 2.41
N LYS A 126 20.89 -11.88 2.95
CA LYS A 126 22.28 -11.79 2.46
C LYS A 126 22.41 -12.29 1.04
N GLN A 127 21.72 -13.36 0.67
CA GLN A 127 21.74 -13.90 -0.70
C GLN A 127 21.03 -12.95 -1.68
N VAL A 128 19.91 -12.34 -1.28
CA VAL A 128 19.24 -11.31 -2.06
C VAL A 128 20.18 -10.10 -2.23
N LEU A 129 20.77 -9.59 -1.15
CA LEU A 129 21.74 -8.47 -1.18
C LEU A 129 23.02 -8.79 -1.97
N HIS A 130 23.50 -10.03 -1.96
CA HIS A 130 24.67 -10.45 -2.73
C HIS A 130 24.34 -10.52 -4.23
N ARG A 131 23.20 -11.13 -4.60
CA ARG A 131 22.71 -11.09 -5.99
C ARG A 131 22.45 -9.66 -6.45
N MET A 132 21.99 -8.77 -5.56
CA MET A 132 21.78 -7.34 -5.84
C MET A 132 23.07 -6.59 -6.17
N LYS A 133 24.22 -6.96 -5.59
CA LYS A 133 25.51 -6.28 -5.83
C LYS A 133 26.19 -6.67 -7.13
N GLU A 134 25.87 -7.83 -7.70
CA GLU A 134 26.60 -8.38 -8.83
C GLU A 134 26.00 -8.02 -10.20
N THR A 135 24.83 -7.36 -10.29
CA THR A 135 24.13 -7.28 -11.59
C THR A 135 23.37 -6.02 -12.01
N VAL A 136 23.30 -4.87 -11.30
CA VAL A 136 22.35 -3.83 -11.79
C VAL A 136 22.67 -2.35 -11.57
N ASP A 137 22.18 -1.57 -12.56
CA ASP A 137 22.05 -0.12 -12.65
C ASP A 137 21.26 0.47 -11.45
N ASP A 138 21.55 1.73 -11.11
CA ASP A 138 21.05 2.44 -9.91
C ASP A 138 19.51 2.43 -9.79
N GLU A 139 18.80 2.35 -10.93
CA GLU A 139 17.33 2.35 -10.99
C GLU A 139 16.74 1.01 -10.54
N MET A 140 17.35 -0.11 -10.93
CA MET A 140 16.87 -1.44 -10.54
C MET A 140 17.24 -1.76 -9.10
N GLN A 141 18.38 -1.24 -8.61
CA GLN A 141 18.73 -1.32 -7.19
C GLN A 141 17.65 -0.67 -6.32
N LYS A 142 17.15 0.52 -6.70
CA LYS A 142 16.04 1.20 -5.99
C LYS A 142 14.74 0.42 -6.04
N LYS A 143 14.40 -0.21 -7.17
CA LYS A 143 13.22 -1.09 -7.28
C LYS A 143 13.35 -2.29 -6.34
N LEU A 144 14.52 -2.92 -6.31
CA LEU A 144 14.77 -4.08 -5.44
C LEU A 144 14.79 -3.71 -3.95
N GLU A 145 15.32 -2.55 -3.57
CA GLU A 145 15.24 -2.03 -2.19
C GLU A 145 13.79 -1.83 -1.75
N ILE A 146 12.94 -1.27 -2.62
CA ILE A 146 11.51 -1.07 -2.35
C ILE A 146 10.81 -2.41 -2.16
N ARG A 147 11.08 -3.38 -3.04
CA ARG A 147 10.55 -4.74 -2.92
C ARG A 147 10.99 -5.41 -1.62
N LEU A 148 12.26 -5.29 -1.25
CA LEU A 148 12.80 -5.86 -0.02
C LEU A 148 12.12 -5.28 1.24
N ILE A 149 11.87 -3.96 1.27
CA ILE A 149 11.15 -3.30 2.35
C ILE A 149 9.71 -3.85 2.45
N LEU A 150 9.02 -3.96 1.31
CA LEU A 150 7.64 -4.42 1.26
C LEU A 150 7.49 -5.91 1.58
N GLU A 151 8.42 -6.76 1.14
CA GLU A 151 8.45 -8.18 1.51
C GLU A 151 8.73 -8.36 3.01
N THR A 152 9.67 -7.60 3.57
CA THR A 152 9.96 -7.61 5.02
C THR A 152 8.74 -7.18 5.83
N ALA A 153 8.04 -6.14 5.37
CA ALA A 153 6.80 -5.69 5.97
C ALA A 153 5.70 -6.75 5.84
N ASN A 154 5.63 -7.47 4.71
CA ASN A 154 4.66 -8.53 4.47
C ASN A 154 4.84 -9.72 5.41
N TYR A 155 6.10 -10.14 5.67
CA TYR A 155 6.41 -11.16 6.68
C TYR A 155 6.01 -10.73 8.10
N SER A 156 6.01 -9.43 8.33
CA SER A 156 5.76 -8.84 9.63
C SER A 156 4.27 -8.46 9.85
N GLY A 157 3.44 -8.59 8.82
CA GLY A 157 1.98 -8.47 8.88
C GLY A 157 1.40 -7.34 8.01
N PRO A 158 0.11 -7.44 7.65
CA PRO A 158 -0.51 -6.57 6.62
C PRO A 158 -0.52 -5.08 6.97
N ARG A 159 -0.60 -4.74 8.27
CA ARG A 159 -0.54 -3.34 8.73
C ARG A 159 0.83 -2.70 8.47
N GLN A 160 1.90 -3.49 8.45
CA GLN A 160 3.24 -2.95 8.18
C GLN A 160 3.44 -2.65 6.71
N VAL A 161 2.88 -3.49 5.84
CA VAL A 161 2.86 -3.21 4.40
C VAL A 161 2.15 -1.88 4.17
N GLN A 162 1.00 -1.66 4.82
CA GLN A 162 0.30 -0.39 4.77
C GLN A 162 1.15 0.79 5.29
N ASP A 163 1.74 0.70 6.49
CA ASP A 163 2.58 1.77 7.05
C ASP A 163 3.80 2.10 6.16
N CYS A 164 4.39 1.09 5.51
CA CYS A 164 5.46 1.26 4.54
C CYS A 164 4.97 1.95 3.27
N LEU A 165 3.85 1.50 2.69
CA LEU A 165 3.24 2.10 1.50
C LEU A 165 2.86 3.57 1.76
N ASP A 166 2.29 3.87 2.92
CA ASP A 166 1.90 5.22 3.35
C ASP A 166 3.11 6.17 3.39
N LYS A 167 4.27 5.70 3.85
CA LYS A 167 5.51 6.49 3.87
C LYS A 167 6.13 6.63 2.49
N MET A 168 6.17 5.54 1.72
CA MET A 168 6.84 5.48 0.42
C MET A 168 6.11 6.30 -0.64
N VAL A 169 4.77 6.29 -0.63
CA VAL A 169 3.95 7.04 -1.60
C VAL A 169 4.13 8.56 -1.47
N MET A 170 4.50 9.03 -0.27
CA MET A 170 4.75 10.45 -0.03
C MET A 170 6.06 10.93 -0.66
N GLN A 171 6.94 10.02 -1.12
CA GLN A 171 8.15 10.38 -1.86
C GLN A 171 7.84 10.66 -3.35
N PRO A 172 8.65 11.48 -4.05
CA PRO A 172 8.55 11.67 -5.50
C PRO A 172 8.64 10.36 -6.30
N GLY A 173 7.59 10.06 -7.06
CA GLY A 173 7.49 8.84 -7.88
C GLY A 173 7.40 7.55 -7.06
N GLY A 174 7.10 7.64 -5.76
CA GLY A 174 7.03 6.49 -4.86
C GLY A 174 6.01 5.46 -5.34
N LEU A 175 4.82 5.93 -5.76
CA LEU A 175 3.78 5.04 -6.27
C LEU A 175 4.19 4.29 -7.55
N SER A 176 4.80 4.99 -8.51
CA SER A 176 5.29 4.37 -9.76
C SER A 176 6.28 3.25 -9.43
N LYS A 177 7.24 3.53 -8.56
CA LYS A 177 8.24 2.53 -8.15
C LYS A 177 7.61 1.35 -7.43
N ILE A 178 6.67 1.58 -6.51
CA ILE A 178 5.93 0.52 -5.83
C ILE A 178 5.22 -0.38 -6.86
N LEU A 179 4.47 0.22 -7.80
CA LEU A 179 3.70 -0.53 -8.78
C LEU A 179 4.59 -1.26 -9.81
N GLU A 180 5.70 -0.63 -10.21
CA GLU A 180 6.71 -1.26 -11.05
C GLU A 180 7.38 -2.45 -10.34
N THR A 181 7.60 -2.37 -9.02
CA THR A 181 8.17 -3.49 -8.26
C THR A 181 7.25 -4.69 -8.15
N VAL A 182 5.94 -4.46 -8.22
CA VAL A 182 4.92 -5.52 -8.27
C VAL A 182 4.83 -6.14 -9.66
N ASN A 183 5.05 -5.35 -10.71
CA ASN A 183 5.04 -5.82 -12.11
C ASN A 183 6.34 -6.50 -12.55
N LEU A 184 7.41 -6.48 -11.76
CA LEU A 184 8.71 -7.02 -12.19
C LEU A 184 8.79 -8.55 -12.25
N ASP A 185 7.89 -9.34 -11.65
CA ASP A 185 7.97 -10.81 -11.70
C ASP A 185 6.63 -11.52 -11.40
N ASP A 186 5.76 -11.67 -12.39
CA ASP A 186 5.07 -12.96 -12.52
C ASP A 186 5.96 -13.75 -13.49
N MET A 187 6.79 -14.69 -12.99
CA MET A 187 7.42 -15.84 -13.73
C MET A 187 8.67 -16.41 -13.01
N GLY A 188 8.54 -16.90 -11.77
CA GLY A 188 9.63 -17.69 -11.21
C GLY A 188 9.49 -18.13 -9.76
N SER A 189 8.57 -19.04 -9.48
CA SER A 189 8.54 -19.85 -8.25
C SER A 189 8.48 -19.10 -6.91
N ALA A 190 7.29 -18.76 -6.43
CA ALA A 190 6.88 -19.01 -5.04
C ALA A 190 5.41 -18.61 -4.89
N LYS A 191 4.59 -19.49 -4.31
CA LYS A 191 3.22 -19.19 -3.86
C LYS A 191 3.16 -18.05 -2.80
N GLU A 192 4.30 -17.52 -2.38
CA GLU A 192 4.46 -16.52 -1.33
C GLU A 192 4.31 -15.07 -1.85
N ASN A 193 4.55 -14.81 -3.15
CA ASN A 193 4.47 -13.46 -3.73
C ASN A 193 3.04 -12.97 -3.99
N VAL A 194 2.07 -13.88 -4.08
CA VAL A 194 0.65 -13.54 -4.34
C VAL A 194 0.07 -12.66 -3.24
N ASN A 195 0.59 -12.76 -2.01
CA ASN A 195 0.08 -12.00 -0.87
C ASN A 195 0.45 -10.50 -0.92
N LEU A 196 1.66 -10.15 -1.38
CA LEU A 196 2.11 -8.76 -1.39
C LEU A 196 1.39 -7.93 -2.45
N SER A 197 1.24 -8.46 -3.67
CA SER A 197 0.51 -7.79 -4.75
C SER A 197 -0.95 -7.52 -4.37
N LEU A 198 -1.61 -8.50 -3.73
CA LEU A 198 -2.97 -8.34 -3.23
C LEU A 198 -3.06 -7.27 -2.13
N GLN A 199 -2.08 -7.19 -1.22
CA GLN A 199 -2.06 -6.16 -0.18
C GLN A 199 -1.85 -4.75 -0.74
N ILE A 200 -0.99 -4.60 -1.76
CA ILE A 200 -0.77 -3.31 -2.42
C ILE A 200 -2.04 -2.87 -3.18
N ILE A 201 -2.70 -3.80 -3.87
CA ILE A 201 -3.98 -3.52 -4.54
C ILE A 201 -5.05 -3.14 -3.52
N ALA A 202 -5.21 -3.91 -2.43
CA ALA A 202 -6.18 -3.62 -1.38
C ALA A 202 -5.92 -2.27 -0.69
N TRP A 203 -4.65 -1.94 -0.46
CA TRP A 203 -4.25 -0.63 0.04
C TRP A 203 -4.63 0.49 -0.93
N LEU A 204 -4.32 0.31 -2.22
CA LEU A 204 -4.61 1.29 -3.26
C LEU A 204 -6.13 1.52 -3.40
N GLU A 205 -6.91 0.44 -3.40
CA GLU A 205 -8.38 0.51 -3.35
C GLU A 205 -8.87 1.26 -2.11
N GLY A 206 -8.28 0.99 -0.94
CA GLY A 206 -8.60 1.69 0.32
C GLY A 206 -8.39 3.20 0.22
N VAL A 207 -7.23 3.64 -0.28
CA VAL A 207 -6.90 5.06 -0.43
C VAL A 207 -7.79 5.75 -1.46
N LEU A 208 -8.17 5.05 -2.53
CA LEU A 208 -9.04 5.59 -3.58
C LEU A 208 -10.52 5.66 -3.16
N HIS A 209 -11.01 4.68 -2.41
CA HIS A 209 -12.44 4.58 -2.04
C HIS A 209 -12.80 5.37 -0.79
N HIS A 210 -11.95 5.31 0.24
CA HIS A 210 -12.21 5.90 1.56
C HIS A 210 -10.98 6.69 2.03
N PRO A 211 -10.76 7.90 1.50
CA PRO A 211 -9.60 8.69 1.85
C PRO A 211 -9.67 9.12 3.32
N GLN A 212 -8.92 8.44 4.19
CA GLN A 212 -8.72 8.85 5.58
C GLN A 212 -7.78 10.05 5.68
N ASP A 213 -6.77 10.11 4.79
CA ASP A 213 -5.87 11.25 4.62
C ASP A 213 -6.04 11.84 3.20
N TRP A 214 -6.56 13.06 3.14
CA TRP A 214 -6.74 13.81 1.90
C TRP A 214 -5.41 14.07 1.16
N ARG A 215 -4.30 14.26 1.89
CA ARG A 215 -2.98 14.52 1.26
C ARG A 215 -2.49 13.27 0.54
N GLN A 216 -2.64 12.12 1.19
CA GLN A 216 -2.29 10.82 0.63
C GLN A 216 -3.15 10.50 -0.59
N HIS A 217 -4.46 10.67 -0.50
CA HIS A 217 -5.37 10.47 -1.61
C HIS A 217 -5.01 11.34 -2.82
N ARG A 218 -4.79 12.64 -2.59
CA ARG A 218 -4.38 13.57 -3.64
C ARG A 218 -3.07 13.16 -4.30
N ARG A 219 -2.12 12.65 -3.50
CA ARG A 219 -0.83 12.16 -4.00
C ARG A 219 -1.00 10.91 -4.85
N VAL A 220 -1.74 9.91 -4.36
CA VAL A 220 -2.00 8.66 -5.08
C VAL A 220 -2.70 8.91 -6.40
N VAL A 221 -3.76 9.71 -6.41
CA VAL A 221 -4.51 10.04 -7.63
C VAL A 221 -3.63 10.73 -8.65
N ARG A 222 -2.84 11.73 -8.22
CA ARG A 222 -1.91 12.43 -9.11
C ARG A 222 -0.87 11.49 -9.68
N ASP A 223 -0.22 10.70 -8.83
CA ASP A 223 0.86 9.81 -9.26
C ASP A 223 0.32 8.74 -10.22
N LEU A 224 -0.85 8.14 -9.95
CA LEU A 224 -1.55 7.22 -10.86
C LEU A 224 -1.78 7.84 -12.24
N CYS A 225 -2.21 9.10 -12.28
CA CYS A 225 -2.51 9.81 -13.53
C CYS A 225 -1.26 10.23 -14.31
N THR A 226 -0.09 10.19 -13.67
CA THR A 226 1.22 10.48 -14.29
C THR A 226 2.03 9.23 -14.66
N LEU A 227 1.50 8.04 -14.38
CA LEU A 227 2.15 6.78 -14.76
C LEU A 227 2.31 6.67 -16.29
N SER A 228 3.27 5.87 -16.72
CA SER A 228 3.39 5.52 -18.13
C SER A 228 2.11 4.86 -18.63
N SER A 229 1.76 5.11 -19.91
CA SER A 229 0.50 4.60 -20.49
C SER A 229 0.41 3.08 -20.40
N SER A 230 1.53 2.37 -20.54
CA SER A 230 1.62 0.91 -20.42
C SER A 230 1.29 0.45 -18.99
N LEU A 231 1.97 1.01 -17.99
CA LEU A 231 1.80 0.63 -16.59
C LEU A 231 0.38 0.96 -16.09
N LEU A 232 -0.13 2.14 -16.42
CA LEU A 232 -1.49 2.53 -16.08
C LEU A 232 -2.51 1.54 -16.68
N CYS A 233 -2.41 1.24 -17.97
CA CYS A 233 -3.35 0.33 -18.62
C CYS A 233 -3.29 -1.09 -18.05
N GLU A 234 -2.09 -1.57 -17.71
CA GLU A 234 -1.89 -2.87 -17.09
C GLU A 234 -2.63 -2.96 -15.76
N ILE A 235 -2.42 -2.00 -14.85
CA ILE A 235 -3.11 -1.94 -13.55
C ILE A 235 -4.62 -1.86 -13.73
N LEU A 236 -5.11 -0.96 -14.57
CA LEU A 236 -6.55 -0.77 -14.79
C LEU A 236 -7.20 -2.01 -15.40
N SER A 237 -6.49 -2.74 -16.26
CA SER A 237 -7.00 -3.97 -16.87
C SER A 237 -7.02 -5.15 -15.90
N SER A 238 -6.05 -5.22 -14.98
CA SER A 238 -5.94 -6.27 -13.98
C SER A 238 -6.79 -6.03 -12.74
N CYS A 239 -7.17 -4.77 -12.46
CA CYS A 239 -7.88 -4.38 -11.25
C CYS A 239 -9.18 -3.60 -11.56
N PRO A 240 -10.32 -4.29 -11.80
CA PRO A 240 -11.57 -3.66 -12.22
C PRO A 240 -12.14 -2.63 -11.24
N ASN A 241 -11.92 -2.82 -9.93
CA ASN A 241 -12.38 -1.87 -8.91
C ASN A 241 -11.59 -0.57 -8.95
N ILE A 242 -10.26 -0.65 -9.04
CA ILE A 242 -9.38 0.52 -9.24
C ILE A 242 -9.79 1.26 -10.51
N PHE A 243 -10.06 0.54 -11.60
CA PHE A 243 -10.57 1.15 -12.83
C PHE A 243 -11.87 1.92 -12.65
N LYS A 244 -12.87 1.34 -11.99
CA LYS A 244 -14.12 2.06 -11.68
C LYS A 244 -13.88 3.32 -10.83
N MET A 245 -13.00 3.23 -9.83
CA MET A 245 -12.67 4.36 -8.95
C MET A 245 -11.93 5.47 -9.72
N VAL A 246 -10.94 5.11 -10.55
CA VAL A 246 -10.23 6.07 -11.38
C VAL A 246 -11.19 6.78 -12.33
N LEU A 247 -12.11 6.07 -12.98
CA LEU A 247 -13.13 6.70 -13.83
C LEU A 247 -14.03 7.69 -13.07
N LEU A 248 -14.48 7.31 -11.87
CA LEU A 248 -15.30 8.19 -11.03
C LEU A 248 -14.52 9.45 -10.61
N ILE A 249 -13.24 9.29 -10.28
CA ILE A 249 -12.36 10.41 -9.94
C ILE A 249 -12.16 11.32 -11.15
N LEU A 250 -11.91 10.77 -12.34
CA LEU A 250 -11.81 11.57 -13.57
C LEU A 250 -13.09 12.37 -13.80
N ASN A 251 -14.28 11.77 -13.69
CA ASN A 251 -15.53 12.51 -13.82
C ASN A 251 -15.69 13.59 -12.75
N THR A 252 -15.36 13.27 -11.50
CA THR A 252 -15.42 14.24 -10.40
C THR A 252 -14.50 15.44 -10.66
N GLU A 253 -13.30 15.20 -11.21
CA GLU A 253 -12.37 16.27 -11.58
C GLU A 253 -12.85 17.06 -12.80
N VAL A 254 -13.48 16.42 -13.79
CA VAL A 254 -14.12 17.12 -14.93
C VAL A 254 -15.20 18.08 -14.46
N GLN A 255 -16.07 17.66 -13.53
CA GLN A 255 -17.15 18.49 -12.97
C GLN A 255 -16.65 19.72 -12.18
N LYS A 256 -15.38 19.71 -11.76
CA LYS A 256 -14.73 20.85 -11.10
C LYS A 256 -14.18 21.88 -12.09
N LEU A 257 -14.18 21.59 -13.39
CA LEU A 257 -13.71 22.53 -14.40
C LEU A 257 -14.79 23.56 -14.74
N GLU A 258 -14.33 24.73 -15.19
CA GLU A 258 -15.14 25.79 -15.77
C GLU A 258 -14.39 26.43 -16.94
N PRO A 259 -15.12 27.00 -17.92
CA PRO A 259 -14.48 27.70 -19.02
C PRO A 259 -13.89 29.02 -18.54
N TYR A 260 -12.60 29.21 -18.78
CA TYR A 260 -11.89 30.46 -18.58
C TYR A 260 -11.55 31.07 -19.93
N TYR A 261 -12.00 32.30 -20.16
CA TYR A 261 -11.80 33.02 -21.41
C TYR A 261 -10.65 34.01 -21.27
N CYS A 262 -9.60 33.82 -22.07
CA CYS A 262 -8.46 34.73 -22.15
C CYS A 262 -8.22 35.19 -23.60
N ALA A 263 -7.23 36.07 -23.80
CA ALA A 263 -6.86 36.58 -25.13
C ALA A 263 -6.41 35.47 -26.11
N GLU A 264 -5.99 34.32 -25.60
CA GLU A 264 -5.51 33.16 -26.38
C GLU A 264 -6.64 32.16 -26.71
N GLY A 265 -7.82 32.32 -26.11
CA GLY A 265 -8.98 31.45 -26.35
C GLY A 265 -9.73 31.05 -25.07
N CYS A 266 -10.48 29.96 -25.16
CA CYS A 266 -11.16 29.34 -24.02
C CYS A 266 -10.32 28.16 -23.52
N SER A 267 -9.99 28.15 -22.23
CA SER A 267 -9.33 27.03 -21.57
C SER A 267 -10.17 26.50 -20.42
N TRP A 268 -10.12 25.19 -20.20
CA TRP A 268 -10.79 24.58 -19.05
C TRP A 268 -9.90 24.69 -17.82
N MET A 269 -10.38 25.41 -16.80
CA MET A 269 -9.66 25.65 -15.57
C MET A 269 -10.46 25.17 -14.35
N PRO A 270 -9.80 24.75 -13.26
CA PRO A 270 -10.53 24.36 -12.06
C PRO A 270 -11.22 25.57 -11.40
N LYS A 271 -12.50 25.41 -11.05
CA LYS A 271 -13.28 26.38 -10.24
C LYS A 271 -12.56 26.81 -8.98
N ASN A 272 -11.87 25.85 -8.34
CA ASN A 272 -10.99 26.10 -7.21
C ASN A 272 -9.71 25.24 -7.32
N PRO A 273 -8.55 25.86 -7.59
CA PRO A 273 -7.27 25.16 -7.70
C PRO A 273 -6.86 24.37 -6.44
N ALA A 274 -7.35 24.78 -5.25
CA ALA A 274 -7.02 24.10 -4.00
C ALA A 274 -7.66 22.70 -3.92
N THR A 275 -8.83 22.51 -4.55
CA THR A 275 -9.64 21.29 -4.49
C THR A 275 -9.50 20.38 -5.71
N SER A 276 -8.87 20.89 -6.78
CA SER A 276 -8.54 20.08 -7.96
C SER A 276 -7.26 19.31 -7.72
N ILE A 277 -7.30 18.02 -8.00
CA ILE A 277 -6.14 17.14 -7.98
C ILE A 277 -5.44 17.20 -9.33
N LEU A 278 -6.24 17.14 -10.41
CA LEU A 278 -5.83 17.01 -11.80
C LEU A 278 -6.10 18.30 -12.58
N SER A 279 -5.24 18.59 -13.55
CA SER A 279 -5.49 19.63 -14.57
C SER A 279 -6.28 19.06 -15.75
N TYR A 280 -6.85 19.94 -16.59
CA TYR A 280 -7.47 19.53 -17.86
C TYR A 280 -6.54 18.64 -18.69
N GLN A 281 -5.26 19.00 -18.77
CA GLN A 281 -4.28 18.26 -19.56
C GLN A 281 -4.03 16.86 -18.98
N ASP A 282 -4.04 16.70 -17.65
CA ASP A 282 -3.92 15.38 -17.02
C ASP A 282 -5.10 14.49 -17.38
N LEU A 283 -6.33 15.04 -17.36
CA LEU A 283 -7.55 14.32 -17.74
C LEU A 283 -7.49 13.85 -19.20
N VAL A 284 -7.06 14.72 -20.12
CA VAL A 284 -6.84 14.38 -21.54
C VAL A 284 -5.78 13.28 -21.68
N CYS A 285 -4.66 13.38 -20.95
CA CYS A 285 -3.60 12.37 -20.97
C CYS A 285 -4.10 11.00 -20.54
N VAL A 286 -4.73 10.94 -19.36
CA VAL A 286 -5.21 9.68 -18.77
C VAL A 286 -6.28 9.04 -19.67
N TYR A 287 -7.23 9.84 -20.16
CA TYR A 287 -8.26 9.34 -21.06
C TYR A 287 -7.67 8.84 -22.38
N ALA A 288 -6.68 9.55 -22.95
CA ALA A 288 -5.97 9.09 -24.14
C ALA A 288 -5.25 7.75 -23.90
N SER A 289 -4.61 7.56 -22.75
CA SER A 289 -3.97 6.29 -22.37
C SER A 289 -4.98 5.15 -22.29
N ILE A 290 -6.12 5.36 -21.63
CA ILE A 290 -7.23 4.39 -21.55
C ILE A 290 -7.70 4.00 -22.95
N LEU A 291 -7.88 4.97 -23.85
CA LEU A 291 -8.33 4.73 -25.23
C LEU A 291 -7.33 3.95 -26.09
N GLN A 292 -6.05 3.86 -25.70
CA GLN A 292 -5.05 3.04 -26.40
C GLN A 292 -5.25 1.55 -26.10
N ASN A 293 -5.80 1.20 -24.94
CA ASN A 293 -6.12 -0.19 -24.59
C ASN A 293 -7.54 -0.55 -25.06
N LYS A 294 -7.66 -1.52 -25.98
CA LYS A 294 -8.95 -1.92 -26.58
C LYS A 294 -9.97 -2.42 -25.55
N LEU A 295 -9.53 -3.15 -24.52
CA LEU A 295 -10.42 -3.70 -23.50
C LEU A 295 -10.99 -2.58 -22.63
N LEU A 296 -10.14 -1.66 -22.17
CA LEU A 296 -10.57 -0.52 -21.36
C LEU A 296 -11.44 0.44 -22.17
N ALA A 297 -11.04 0.76 -23.41
CA ALA A 297 -11.76 1.67 -24.29
C ALA A 297 -13.23 1.28 -24.48
N ALA A 298 -13.52 -0.02 -24.66
CA ALA A 298 -14.89 -0.51 -24.79
C ALA A 298 -15.74 -0.27 -23.54
N HIS A 299 -15.14 -0.43 -22.35
CA HIS A 299 -15.82 -0.24 -21.07
C HIS A 299 -16.04 1.23 -20.74
N VAL A 300 -15.12 2.12 -21.12
CA VAL A 300 -15.23 3.55 -20.80
C VAL A 300 -16.16 4.30 -21.75
N HIS A 301 -16.25 3.85 -23.01
CA HIS A 301 -17.01 4.56 -24.03
C HIS A 301 -18.48 4.77 -23.64
N VAL A 302 -19.14 3.73 -23.12
CA VAL A 302 -20.55 3.80 -22.70
C VAL A 302 -20.71 4.81 -21.55
N THR A 303 -19.91 4.66 -20.50
CA THR A 303 -19.98 5.51 -19.30
C THR A 303 -19.71 6.98 -19.60
N VAL A 304 -18.72 7.28 -20.46
CA VAL A 304 -18.38 8.67 -20.81
C VAL A 304 -19.42 9.28 -21.74
N CYS A 305 -20.04 8.50 -22.63
CA CYS A 305 -21.15 8.98 -23.44
C CYS A 305 -22.35 9.40 -22.58
N ASP A 306 -22.65 8.66 -21.51
CA ASP A 306 -23.71 9.04 -20.57
C ASP A 306 -23.37 10.36 -19.85
N TRP A 307 -22.13 10.53 -19.38
CA TRP A 307 -21.69 11.79 -18.76
C TRP A 307 -21.67 12.97 -19.73
N CYS A 308 -21.35 12.75 -21.01
CA CYS A 308 -21.48 13.78 -22.04
C CYS A 308 -22.93 14.30 -22.14
N LEU A 309 -23.92 13.41 -22.05
CA LEU A 309 -25.32 13.81 -22.11
C LEU A 309 -25.74 14.59 -20.85
N GLU A 310 -25.25 14.20 -19.68
CA GLU A 310 -25.54 14.87 -18.40
C GLU A 310 -24.93 16.28 -18.30
N ASP A 311 -23.71 16.48 -18.80
CA ASP A 311 -22.99 17.78 -18.79
C ASP A 311 -23.39 18.71 -19.98
N GLY A 312 -24.43 18.35 -20.73
CA GLY A 312 -24.83 19.08 -21.94
C GLY A 312 -23.76 19.07 -23.05
N GLY A 313 -22.79 18.14 -22.96
CA GLY A 313 -21.78 17.87 -23.97
C GLY A 313 -20.67 18.90 -24.08
N SER A 314 -20.41 19.72 -23.06
CA SER A 314 -19.37 20.76 -23.15
C SER A 314 -17.97 20.23 -22.82
N THR A 315 -17.73 19.84 -21.56
CA THR A 315 -16.39 19.53 -21.06
C THR A 315 -15.87 18.18 -21.55
N TRP A 316 -16.68 17.13 -21.40
CA TRP A 316 -16.28 15.78 -21.81
C TRP A 316 -16.10 15.65 -23.33
N THR A 317 -16.86 16.38 -24.14
CA THR A 317 -16.71 16.37 -25.60
C THR A 317 -15.35 16.90 -26.04
N ASP A 318 -14.88 17.98 -25.42
CA ASP A 318 -13.55 18.54 -25.67
C ASP A 318 -12.44 17.57 -25.24
N ILE A 319 -12.57 16.96 -24.05
CA ILE A 319 -11.61 15.94 -23.58
C ILE A 319 -11.53 14.76 -24.55
N ILE A 320 -12.67 14.26 -25.02
CA ILE A 320 -12.73 13.14 -25.98
C ILE A 320 -12.06 13.54 -27.29
N LYS A 321 -12.33 14.75 -27.79
CA LYS A 321 -11.75 15.26 -29.02
C LYS A 321 -10.22 15.36 -28.90
N ASP A 322 -9.72 15.97 -27.84
CA ASP A 322 -8.29 16.19 -27.62
C ASP A 322 -7.55 14.88 -27.34
N ALA A 323 -8.15 13.96 -26.59
CA ALA A 323 -7.58 12.63 -26.35
C ALA A 323 -7.46 11.81 -27.65
N ASN A 324 -8.45 11.91 -28.54
CA ASN A 324 -8.40 11.27 -29.86
C ASN A 324 -7.35 11.89 -30.79
N LEU A 325 -7.14 13.21 -30.72
CA LEU A 325 -6.06 13.89 -31.44
C LEU A 325 -4.68 13.44 -30.93
N LYS A 326 -4.52 13.33 -29.60
CA LYS A 326 -3.30 12.86 -28.95
C LYS A 326 -3.00 11.40 -29.29
N LYS A 327 -4.01 10.52 -29.28
CA LYS A 327 -3.89 9.11 -29.72
C LYS A 327 -3.39 8.98 -31.16
N LYS A 328 -3.75 9.91 -32.04
CA LYS A 328 -3.33 9.92 -33.46
C LYS A 328 -1.95 10.55 -33.69
N GLY A 329 -1.24 10.94 -32.63
CA GLY A 329 0.06 11.61 -32.74
C GLY A 329 0.00 13.01 -33.35
N LYS A 330 -1.17 13.67 -33.32
CA LYS A 330 -1.40 14.99 -33.95
C LYS A 330 -1.27 16.17 -33.00
N VAL A 331 -0.84 15.94 -31.74
CA VAL A 331 -0.56 17.01 -30.79
C VAL A 331 0.95 17.17 -30.69
N ASP A 332 1.43 18.24 -31.32
CA ASP A 332 2.82 18.66 -31.32
C ASP A 332 3.18 19.20 -29.92
N ASN A 333 4.23 18.66 -29.29
CA ASN A 333 4.74 19.18 -27.99
C ASN A 333 5.41 20.58 -28.14
N SER A 334 5.28 21.23 -29.29
CA SER A 334 5.92 22.51 -29.63
C SER A 334 5.33 23.73 -28.92
N LEU A 335 4.26 23.57 -28.14
CA LEU A 335 3.74 24.63 -27.25
C LEU A 335 4.38 24.62 -25.84
N ILE A 336 5.29 23.70 -25.52
CA ILE A 336 5.88 23.53 -24.17
C ILE A 336 7.32 24.09 -24.06
N SER A 337 7.91 24.66 -25.11
CA SER A 337 9.17 25.39 -24.99
C SER A 337 9.10 26.79 -25.60
N ARG A 338 8.76 27.81 -24.77
CA ARG A 338 9.25 29.20 -24.91
C ARG A 338 8.75 30.10 -23.76
N LYS A 339 9.53 30.14 -22.68
CA LYS A 339 10.11 31.34 -22.01
C LYS A 339 10.40 31.05 -20.54
N SER A 340 11.49 30.33 -20.31
CA SER A 340 12.45 30.73 -19.29
C SER A 340 13.39 31.76 -19.93
N ASN A 341 13.14 33.05 -19.71
CA ASN A 341 14.14 34.14 -19.63
C ASN A 341 13.46 35.53 -19.69
N SER A 342 14.04 36.44 -18.89
CA SER A 342 13.76 37.86 -18.67
C SER A 342 12.72 38.11 -17.55
N ASP A 343 13.03 38.81 -16.45
CA ASP A 343 13.97 39.92 -16.30
C ASP A 343 14.61 40.02 -14.91
N SER A 344 15.92 40.27 -14.94
CA SER A 344 16.65 41.00 -13.92
C SER A 344 16.20 42.45 -13.93
N ASN A 345 15.87 43.00 -12.77
CA ASN A 345 16.25 44.35 -12.36
C ASN A 345 16.26 44.41 -10.83
#